data_AF-A0AAD5B5Y9-F1
#
_entry.id   AF-A0AAD5B5Y9-F1
#
_cell.length_a   1.000
_cell.length_b   1.000
_cell.length_c   1.000
_cell.angle_alpha   90.00
_cell.angle_beta   90.00
_cell.angle_gamma   90.00
#
_symmetry.space_group_name_H-M   'P 1'
#
loop_
_entity.id
_entity.type
_entity.pdbx_description
1 polymer ?
#
loop_
_entity_poly.entity_id
_entity_poly.type
_entity_poly.pdbx_seq_one_letter_code
_entity_poly.pdbx_strand_id
1 'polypeptide(L)'
;MQKRLIAEKHVTEGDDVILPCNFTTTPGDYVQWYRQYPKSRPVFLNSTYISAAEKQPGNADKKPEDLKISSAAVSDSAVYYCALRPTVTGNLATLYKNLIPGKGSA
;
A
#
# COMPACT_ATOMS: atom_id res chain seq x y z
N MET A 1 10.37 1.64 25.04
CA MET A 1 9.09 0.96 24.73
C MET A 1 8.00 2.01 24.57
N GLN A 2 7.68 2.43 23.34
CA GLN A 2 6.61 3.41 23.08
C GLN A 2 5.43 2.68 22.42
N LYS A 3 4.27 2.74 23.08
CA LYS A 3 3.02 2.13 22.63
C LYS A 3 2.36 3.01 21.55
N ARG A 4 2.01 2.35 20.44
CA ARG A 4 0.99 2.57 19.38
C ARG A 4 0.35 3.95 19.22
N LEU A 5 0.22 4.39 17.96
CA LEU A 5 -1.01 4.93 17.35
C LEU A 5 -0.97 4.66 15.83
N ILE A 6 -1.23 3.42 15.44
CA ILE A 6 -1.98 3.19 14.19
C ILE A 6 -3.43 3.29 14.66
N ALA A 7 -4.26 4.13 14.03
CA ALA A 7 -5.65 4.31 14.44
C ALA A 7 -6.34 2.95 14.54
N GLU A 8 -6.68 2.55 15.76
CA GLU A 8 -7.42 1.32 16.01
C GLU A 8 -8.90 1.61 15.75
N LYS A 9 -9.48 0.89 14.80
CA LYS A 9 -10.88 1.05 14.42
C LYS A 9 -11.65 -0.19 14.86
N HIS A 10 -12.58 -0.01 15.77
CA HIS A 10 -13.56 -1.03 16.15
C HIS A 10 -14.76 -0.91 15.22
N VAL A 11 -15.23 -2.05 14.71
CA VAL A 11 -16.32 -2.14 13.73
C VAL A 11 -17.25 -3.25 14.18
N THR A 12 -18.56 -3.06 14.07
CA THR A 12 -19.54 -4.11 14.36
C THR A 12 -19.55 -5.11 13.21
N GLU A 13 -19.72 -6.39 13.51
CA GLU A 13 -19.92 -7.39 12.47
C GLU A 13 -21.13 -7.03 11.60
N GLY A 14 -20.96 -7.13 10.28
CA GLY A 14 -21.96 -6.73 9.28
C GLY A 14 -21.87 -5.27 8.81
N ASP A 15 -21.12 -4.40 9.50
CA ASP A 15 -20.94 -3.01 9.07
C ASP A 15 -19.93 -2.89 7.92
N ASP A 16 -20.11 -1.87 7.08
CA ASP A 16 -19.11 -1.46 6.09
C ASP A 16 -18.02 -0.60 6.76
N VAL A 17 -16.75 -0.88 6.45
CA VAL A 17 -15.61 -0.08 6.92
C VAL A 17 -14.75 0.42 5.77
N ILE A 18 -14.45 1.72 5.80
CA ILE A 18 -13.46 2.36 4.95
C ILE A 18 -12.17 2.57 5.75
N LEU A 19 -11.07 2.09 5.20
CA LEU A 19 -9.71 2.27 5.70
C LEU A 19 -8.99 3.29 4.81
N PRO A 20 -8.69 4.50 5.33
CA PRO A 20 -8.08 5.54 4.52
C PRO A 20 -6.62 5.23 4.22
N CYS A 21 -6.20 5.46 2.97
CA CYS A 21 -4.79 5.52 2.63
C CYS A 21 -4.33 6.98 2.63
N ASN A 22 -3.39 7.32 3.52
CA ASN A 22 -2.97 8.70 3.74
C ASN A 22 -1.82 9.16 2.82
N PHE A 23 -1.53 8.42 1.76
CA PHE A 23 -0.53 8.85 0.77
C PHE A 23 -1.10 9.89 -0.19
N THR A 24 -0.31 10.88 -0.54
CA THR A 24 -0.60 11.76 -1.67
C THR A 24 -0.31 10.99 -2.95
N THR A 25 -1.34 10.69 -3.73
CA THR A 25 -1.21 9.93 -4.98
C THR A 25 -1.46 10.81 -6.19
N THR A 26 -0.75 10.52 -7.27
CA THR A 26 -0.78 11.22 -8.55
C THR A 26 -1.25 10.29 -9.67
N PRO A 27 -1.78 10.82 -10.78
CA PRO A 27 -2.13 10.00 -11.93
C PRO A 27 -0.92 9.21 -12.42
N GLY A 28 -1.06 7.89 -12.56
CA GLY A 28 0.05 6.99 -12.89
C GLY A 28 0.54 6.13 -11.72
N ASP A 29 0.19 6.50 -10.49
CA ASP A 29 0.56 5.72 -9.31
C ASP A 29 -0.25 4.42 -9.19
N TYR A 30 0.34 3.45 -8.50
CA TYR A 30 -0.36 2.26 -8.04
C TYR A 30 -0.37 2.24 -6.52
N VAL A 31 -1.56 2.16 -5.94
CA VAL A 31 -1.74 1.88 -4.52
C VAL A 31 -1.93 0.38 -4.36
N GLN A 32 -1.32 -0.18 -3.33
CA GLN A 32 -1.37 -1.60 -3.00
C GLN A 32 -1.81 -1.77 -1.56
N TRP A 33 -2.76 -2.66 -1.32
CA TRP A 33 -3.22 -3.02 0.02
C TRP A 33 -2.71 -4.38 0.44
N TYR A 34 -2.32 -4.47 1.71
CA TYR A 34 -1.86 -5.68 2.35
C TYR A 34 -2.58 -5.88 3.68
N ARG A 35 -2.87 -7.14 4.02
CA ARG A 35 -3.41 -7.56 5.31
C ARG A 35 -2.39 -8.39 6.07
N GLN A 36 -2.25 -8.14 7.36
CA GLN A 36 -1.36 -8.89 8.24
C GLN A 36 -2.10 -9.33 9.50
N TYR A 37 -2.23 -10.64 9.65
CA TYR A 37 -2.65 -11.24 10.92
C TYR A 37 -1.51 -11.18 11.95
N PRO A 38 -1.84 -11.22 13.25
CA PRO A 38 -0.83 -11.25 14.30
C PRO A 38 0.26 -12.28 14.03
N LYS A 39 1.53 -11.88 14.17
CA LYS A 39 2.73 -12.73 13.98
C LYS A 39 2.87 -13.36 12.58
N SER A 40 2.10 -12.88 11.59
CA SER A 40 2.17 -13.36 10.20
C SER A 40 2.87 -12.34 9.31
N ARG A 41 3.29 -12.76 8.12
CA ARG A 41 3.76 -11.83 7.07
C ARG A 41 2.56 -11.08 6.45
N PRO A 42 2.74 -9.84 5.95
CA PRO A 42 1.73 -9.18 5.15
C PRO A 42 1.38 -9.98 3.88
N VAL A 43 0.09 -10.03 3.56
CA VAL A 43 -0.47 -10.70 2.38
C VAL A 43 -1.11 -9.66 1.48
N PHE A 44 -0.79 -9.69 0.20
CA PHE A 44 -1.37 -8.79 -0.81
C PHE A 44 -2.88 -9.01 -0.94
N LEU A 45 -3.64 -7.92 -1.00
CA LEU A 45 -5.10 -7.93 -1.16
C LEU A 45 -5.51 -7.38 -2.52
N ASN A 46 -5.11 -6.14 -2.84
CA ASN A 46 -5.49 -5.46 -4.06
C ASN A 46 -4.37 -4.53 -4.56
N SER A 47 -4.50 -4.12 -5.82
CA SER A 47 -3.78 -2.96 -6.34
C SER A 47 -4.72 -2.12 -7.20
N THR A 48 -4.73 -0.81 -6.93
CA THR A 48 -5.54 0.17 -7.66
C THR A 48 -4.61 1.10 -8.43
N TYR A 49 -4.88 1.27 -9.73
CA TYR A 49 -4.23 2.29 -10.55
C TYR A 49 -4.94 3.63 -10.35
N ILE A 50 -4.18 4.69 -10.10
CA ILE A 50 -4.70 6.03 -9.91
C ILE A 50 -4.78 6.73 -11.26
N SER A 51 -6.00 6.95 -11.73
CA SER A 51 -6.27 7.64 -13.00
C SER A 51 -6.41 9.15 -12.81
N ALA A 52 -6.20 9.91 -13.90
CA ALA A 52 -6.42 11.35 -13.89
C ALA A 52 -7.87 11.74 -13.60
N ALA A 53 -8.83 10.91 -14.02
CA ALA A 53 -10.26 11.13 -13.78
C ALA A 53 -10.59 11.09 -12.27
N GLU A 54 -10.00 10.16 -11.53
CA GLU A 54 -10.22 10.03 -10.07
C GLU A 54 -9.60 11.18 -9.28
N LYS A 55 -8.61 11.88 -9.84
CA LYS A 55 -7.99 13.06 -9.21
C LYS A 55 -8.63 14.39 -9.61
N GLN A 56 -9.73 14.37 -10.38
CA GLN A 56 -10.45 15.60 -10.72
C GLN A 56 -11.14 16.22 -9.48
N PRO A 57 -11.18 17.55 -9.34
CA PRO A 57 -11.71 18.26 -8.16
C PRO A 57 -13.19 17.99 -7.78
N GLY A 58 -13.94 17.22 -8.58
CA GLY A 58 -15.33 16.80 -8.28
C GLY A 58 -15.47 15.33 -7.86
N ASN A 59 -14.38 14.54 -7.90
CA ASN A 59 -14.38 13.11 -7.55
C ASN A 59 -13.73 12.82 -6.20
N ALA A 60 -13.42 13.86 -5.41
CA ALA A 60 -12.72 13.76 -4.14
C ALA A 60 -13.43 12.88 -3.09
N ASP A 61 -14.74 12.68 -3.22
CA ASP A 61 -15.53 11.81 -2.34
C ASP A 61 -15.24 10.32 -2.55
N LYS A 62 -14.66 9.94 -3.68
CA LYS A 62 -14.22 8.58 -3.98
C LYS A 62 -12.71 8.56 -4.01
N LYS A 63 -12.08 8.30 -2.86
CA LYS A 63 -10.64 8.02 -2.80
C LYS A 63 -10.38 6.61 -3.32
N PRO A 64 -9.92 6.42 -4.57
CA PRO A 64 -9.64 5.08 -5.10
C PRO A 64 -8.51 4.37 -4.33
N GLU A 65 -7.68 5.15 -3.64
CA GLU A 65 -6.64 4.64 -2.75
C GLU A 65 -7.16 4.01 -1.45
N ASP A 66 -8.40 4.26 -1.03
CA ASP A 66 -8.96 3.74 0.23
C ASP A 66 -9.46 2.30 0.06
N LEU A 67 -9.32 1.48 1.11
CA LEU A 67 -9.83 0.12 1.12
C LEU A 67 -11.19 0.07 1.79
N LYS A 68 -12.21 -0.39 1.05
CA LYS A 68 -13.52 -0.73 1.61
C LYS A 68 -13.57 -2.23 1.93
N ILE A 69 -13.88 -2.56 3.17
CA ILE A 69 -14.30 -3.91 3.58
C ILE A 69 -15.81 -3.82 3.79
N SER A 70 -16.56 -4.61 3.04
CA SER A 70 -18.02 -4.65 3.14
C SER A 70 -18.47 -5.81 4.01
N SER A 71 -19.51 -5.58 4.82
CA SER A 71 -20.04 -6.58 5.76
C SER A 71 -18.91 -7.21 6.60
N ALA A 72 -18.26 -6.39 7.41
CA ALA A 72 -17.07 -6.78 8.17
C ALA A 72 -17.35 -8.03 9.01
N ALA A 73 -16.43 -9.00 8.97
CA ALA A 73 -16.48 -10.20 9.79
C ALA A 73 -15.35 -10.20 10.83
N VAL A 74 -15.48 -11.00 11.89
CA VAL A 74 -14.42 -11.15 12.91
C VAL A 74 -13.09 -11.57 12.26
N SER A 75 -13.14 -12.37 11.19
CA SER A 75 -11.96 -12.79 10.40
C SER A 75 -11.23 -11.66 9.69
N ASP A 76 -11.84 -10.49 9.56
CA ASP A 76 -11.21 -9.29 8.98
C ASP A 76 -10.37 -8.52 10.00
N SER A 77 -10.40 -8.92 11.28
CA SER A 77 -9.59 -8.32 12.35
C SER A 77 -8.09 -8.54 12.10
N ALA A 78 -7.42 -7.52 11.58
CA ALA A 78 -6.02 -7.56 11.19
C ALA A 78 -5.40 -6.16 11.13
N VAL A 79 -4.08 -6.09 10.93
CA VAL A 79 -3.41 -4.85 10.53
C VAL A 79 -3.47 -4.72 9.02
N TYR A 80 -3.89 -3.57 8.52
CA TYR A 80 -3.94 -3.26 7.09
C TYR A 80 -2.91 -2.20 6.74
N TYR A 81 -2.15 -2.45 5.68
CA TYR A 81 -1.13 -1.54 5.16
C TYR A 81 -1.50 -1.12 3.75
N CYS A 82 -1.48 0.18 3.48
CA CYS A 82 -1.39 0.67 2.10
C CYS A 82 0.07 1.00 1.76
N ALA A 83 0.43 0.85 0.49
CA ALA A 83 1.74 1.22 -0.03
C ALA A 83 1.59 1.80 -1.43
N LEU A 84 2.36 2.84 -1.74
CA LEU A 84 2.58 3.26 -3.12
C LEU A 84 3.63 2.35 -3.75
N ARG A 85 3.34 1.80 -4.93
CA ARG A 85 4.33 1.06 -5.69
C ARG A 85 5.46 2.03 -6.08
N PRO A 86 6.70 1.85 -5.61
CA PRO A 86 7.79 2.67 -6.08
C PRO A 86 8.00 2.39 -7.56
N THR A 87 7.91 3.42 -8.39
CA THR A 87 8.41 3.41 -9.76
C THR A 87 9.93 3.44 -9.69
N VAL A 88 10.54 2.29 -9.37
CA VAL A 88 11.97 2.12 -9.56
C VAL A 88 12.22 2.10 -11.06
N THR A 89 12.42 3.27 -11.66
CA THR A 89 13.22 3.37 -12.87
C THR A 89 14.64 3.11 -12.43
N GLY A 90 15.01 1.84 -12.31
CA GLY A 90 16.37 1.46 -11.98
C GLY A 90 17.30 2.14 -12.97
N ASN A 91 18.15 3.05 -12.50
CA ASN A 91 19.20 3.58 -13.35
C ASN A 91 20.12 2.41 -13.69
N LEU A 92 20.01 1.86 -14.90
CA LEU A 92 20.83 0.75 -15.36
C LEU A 92 22.33 1.07 -15.26
N ALA A 93 22.72 2.35 -15.19
CA ALA A 93 24.12 2.76 -15.06
C ALA A 93 24.77 2.37 -13.73
N THR A 94 24.04 2.23 -12.62
CA THR A 94 24.61 1.79 -11.34
C THR A 94 24.68 0.26 -11.21
N LEU A 95 23.85 -0.49 -11.95
CA LEU A 95 23.94 -1.96 -12.01
C LEU A 95 25.20 -2.43 -12.75
N TYR A 96 25.66 -1.69 -13.76
CA TYR A 96 26.84 -2.07 -14.55
C TYR A 96 28.16 -2.00 -13.76
N LYS A 97 28.26 -1.14 -12.73
CA LYS A 97 29.50 -1.00 -11.93
C LYS A 97 29.77 -2.19 -11.01
N ASN A 98 28.74 -2.95 -10.63
CA ASN A 98 28.88 -4.11 -9.75
C ASN A 98 29.10 -5.44 -10.51
N LEU A 99 29.03 -5.41 -11.85
CA LEU A 99 29.23 -6.57 -12.72
C LEU A 99 30.64 -6.66 -13.32
N ILE A 100 31.56 -5.80 -12.90
CA ILE A 100 32.98 -5.94 -13.24
C ILE A 100 33.65 -6.60 -12.02
N PRO A 101 33.79 -7.94 -11.99
CA PRO A 101 34.67 -8.57 -11.01
C PRO A 101 36.06 -7.98 -11.21
N GLY A 102 36.57 -7.37 -10.13
CA GLY A 102 37.92 -6.83 -10.09
C GLY A 102 38.92 -7.88 -10.57
N LYS A 103 39.75 -7.51 -11.54
CA LYS A 103 40.97 -8.26 -11.86
C LYS A 103 41.82 -8.35 -10.59
N GLY A 104 41.84 -9.52 -9.97
CA GLY A 104 42.95 -9.90 -9.10
C GLY A 104 44.19 -10.06 -9.98
N SER A 105 45.17 -9.18 -9.79
CA SER A 105 46.53 -9.44 -10.28
C SER A 105 47.31 -10.09 -9.17
N ALA A 106 48.00 -11.18 -9.54
CA ALA A 106 49.05 -11.83 -8.78
C ALA A 106 50.21 -10.87 -8.47
#